data_AF-A0A7Y6Z104-F1
#
_entry.id   AF-A0A7Y6Z104-F1
#
_cell.length_a   1.000
_cell.length_b   1.000
_cell.length_c   1.000
_cell.angle_alpha   90.00
_cell.angle_beta   90.00
_cell.angle_gamma   90.00
#
_symmetry.space_group_name_H-M   'P 1'
#
loop_
_entity.id
_entity.type
_entity.pdbx_description
1 polymer ?
#
loop_
_entity_poly.entity_id
_entity_poly.type
_entity_poly.pdbx_seq_one_letter_code
_entity_poly.pdbx_strand_id
1 'polypeptide(L)'
;MSSSAFPPGRGPNLFILGAPKCGTTSMAAYLQQHPEVAVSEPKETRYYGPYTDVASMTPEAYCESMAHKPGARYRCDATPDYLAEC
;
A
#
# COMPACT_ATOMS: atom_id res chain seq x y z
N MET A 1 18.69 14.07 -12.27
CA MET A 1 18.37 13.74 -10.87
C MET A 1 16.94 13.22 -10.85
N SER A 2 16.74 11.92 -10.69
CA SER A 2 15.38 11.33 -10.71
C SER A 2 14.65 11.76 -9.44
N SER A 3 13.66 12.64 -9.56
CA SER A 3 12.79 13.02 -8.46
C SER A 3 11.91 11.81 -8.12
N SER A 4 12.19 11.15 -6.98
CA SER A 4 11.29 10.14 -6.42
C SER A 4 9.93 10.80 -6.14
N ALA A 5 8.83 10.15 -6.54
CA ALA A 5 7.47 10.63 -6.24
C ALA A 5 7.16 10.62 -4.73
N PHE A 6 7.97 9.91 -3.92
CA PHE A 6 7.82 9.78 -2.48
C PHE A 6 9.04 10.27 -1.71
N PRO A 7 8.87 10.75 -0.46
CA PRO A 7 10.00 11.01 0.41
C PRO A 7 10.82 9.73 0.68
N PRO A 8 12.16 9.83 0.84
CA PRO A 8 13.01 8.68 1.09
C PRO A 8 12.53 7.83 2.28
N GLY A 9 12.37 6.52 2.08
CA GLY A 9 11.94 5.59 3.13
C GLY A 9 10.48 5.70 3.59
N ARG A 10 9.68 6.57 2.97
CA ARG A 10 8.26 6.77 3.32
C ARG A 10 7.28 6.15 2.32
N GLY A 11 7.68 5.94 1.07
CA GLY A 11 6.84 5.31 0.05
C GLY A 11 6.66 3.80 0.25
N PRO A 12 5.63 3.20 -0.38
CA PRO A 12 5.46 1.75 -0.39
C PRO A 12 6.63 1.07 -1.11
N ASN A 13 7.02 -0.09 -0.61
CA ASN A 13 8.09 -0.94 -1.18
C ASN A 13 7.72 -2.42 -1.21
N LEU A 14 6.51 -2.77 -0.77
CA LEU A 14 5.93 -4.10 -0.81
C LEU A 14 4.50 -3.98 -1.34
N PHE A 15 4.07 -4.93 -2.19
CA PHE A 15 2.77 -4.88 -2.83
C PHE A 15 2.10 -6.25 -2.83
N ILE A 16 0.84 -6.29 -2.40
CA ILE A 16 -0.07 -7.44 -2.60
C ILE A 16 -1.05 -7.05 -3.70
N LEU A 17 -0.72 -7.44 -4.93
CA LEU A 17 -1.43 -6.98 -6.13
C LEU A 17 -2.75 -7.70 -6.37
N GLY A 18 -2.97 -8.90 -5.82
CA GLY A 18 -4.14 -9.70 -6.15
C GLY A 18 -3.92 -11.20 -6.09
N ALA A 19 -4.89 -11.99 -6.58
CA ALA A 19 -6.19 -11.53 -7.10
C ALA A 19 -7.27 -11.45 -6.00
N PRO A 20 -8.41 -10.78 -6.26
CA PRO A 20 -9.54 -10.79 -5.35
C PRO A 20 -9.97 -12.23 -5.02
N LYS A 21 -10.35 -12.49 -3.77
CA LYS A 21 -10.73 -13.82 -3.26
C LYS A 21 -9.59 -14.86 -3.24
N CYS A 22 -8.34 -14.48 -3.50
CA CYS A 22 -7.17 -15.37 -3.37
C CYS A 22 -6.44 -15.26 -2.01
N GLY A 23 -7.14 -14.86 -0.95
CA GLY A 23 -6.55 -14.79 0.40
C GLY A 23 -5.64 -13.57 0.67
N THR A 24 -5.69 -12.54 -0.17
CA THR A 24 -4.91 -11.29 0.00
C THR A 24 -5.20 -10.59 1.33
N THR A 25 -6.43 -10.66 1.83
CA THR A 25 -6.81 -10.13 3.16
C THR A 25 -6.11 -10.88 4.29
N SER A 26 -6.07 -12.22 4.24
CA SER A 26 -5.37 -13.03 5.24
C SER A 26 -3.86 -12.75 5.21
N MET A 27 -3.26 -12.69 4.02
CA MET A 27 -1.84 -12.35 3.86
C MET A 27 -1.52 -10.97 4.44
N ALA A 28 -2.32 -9.96 4.14
CA ALA A 28 -2.16 -8.62 4.69
C ALA A 28 -2.29 -8.62 6.22
N ALA A 29 -3.25 -9.35 6.78
CA ALA A 29 -3.43 -9.47 8.22
C ALA A 29 -2.26 -10.16 8.93
N TYR A 30 -1.65 -11.19 8.31
CA TYR A 30 -0.48 -11.86 8.86
C TYR A 30 0.76 -10.97 8.81
N LEU A 31 1.00 -10.30 7.68
CA LEU A 31 2.11 -9.36 7.53
C LEU A 31 1.98 -8.17 8.49
N GLN A 32 0.76 -7.63 8.67
CA GLN A 32 0.49 -6.54 9.60
C GLN A 32 0.80 -6.89 11.06
N GLN A 33 0.94 -8.16 11.44
CA GLN A 33 1.38 -8.53 12.79
C GLN A 33 2.91 -8.39 12.97
N HIS A 34 3.68 -8.38 11.89
CA HIS A 34 5.13 -8.26 11.97
C HIS A 34 5.54 -6.82 12.37
N PRO A 35 6.51 -6.63 13.29
CA PRO A 35 6.92 -5.30 13.75
C PRO A 35 7.55 -4.45 12.64
N GLU A 36 8.18 -5.08 11.65
CA GLU A 36 8.84 -4.37 10.54
C GLU A 36 7.95 -4.13 9.31
N VAL A 37 6.67 -4.49 9.36
CA VAL A 37 5.75 -4.34 8.22
C VAL A 37 4.57 -3.43 8.60
N ALA A 38 4.38 -2.38 7.81
CA ALA A 38 3.25 -1.47 7.87
C ALA A 38 2.38 -1.66 6.63
N VAL A 39 1.24 -2.33 6.76
CA VAL A 39 0.20 -2.38 5.73
C VAL A 39 -0.62 -1.11 5.78
N SER A 40 -0.98 -0.54 4.63
CA SER A 40 -1.79 0.68 4.55
C SER A 40 -3.08 0.57 5.38
N GLU A 41 -3.44 1.66 6.06
CA GLU A 41 -4.69 1.83 6.80
C GLU A 41 -5.43 3.06 6.26
N PRO A 42 -6.61 2.88 5.60
CA PRO A 42 -7.27 1.61 5.29
C PRO A 42 -6.52 0.75 4.26
N LYS A 43 -6.81 -0.57 4.25
CA LYS A 43 -6.37 -1.48 3.17
C LYS A 43 -7.03 -1.06 1.85
N GLU A 44 -6.41 -1.43 0.73
CA GLU A 44 -6.92 -1.17 -0.62
C GLU A 44 -6.99 0.32 -0.94
N THR A 45 -5.83 0.98 -0.92
CA THR A 45 -5.72 2.42 -1.18
C THR A 45 -6.20 2.81 -2.58
N ARG A 46 -6.14 1.86 -3.54
CA ARG A 46 -6.49 2.06 -4.95
C ARG A 46 -5.73 3.22 -5.60
N TYR A 47 -4.57 3.60 -5.05
CA TYR A 47 -3.71 4.67 -5.57
C TYR A 47 -3.34 4.49 -7.05
N TYR A 48 -3.11 3.24 -7.49
CA TYR A 48 -2.75 2.91 -8.88
C TYR A 48 -3.92 2.37 -9.73
N GLY A 49 -5.16 2.35 -9.19
CA GLY A 49 -6.32 1.79 -9.90
C GLY A 49 -7.04 2.80 -10.81
N PRO A 50 -7.74 2.36 -11.87
CA PRO A 50 -8.49 3.21 -12.80
C PRO A 50 -9.82 3.73 -12.21
N TYR A 51 -10.39 3.05 -11.22
CA TYR A 51 -11.57 3.53 -10.49
C TYR A 51 -11.18 4.49 -9.37
N THR A 52 -10.55 5.60 -9.75
CA THR A 52 -10.28 6.71 -8.83
C THR A 52 -11.56 7.51 -8.60
N ASP A 53 -12.46 7.01 -7.76
CA ASP A 53 -13.23 7.95 -6.92
C ASP A 53 -12.27 8.59 -5.86
N VAL A 54 -11.06 8.01 -5.74
CA VAL A 54 -9.89 8.50 -4.98
C VAL A 54 -8.97 9.43 -5.78
N ALA A 55 -9.51 10.22 -6.73
CA ALA A 55 -8.75 11.28 -7.41
C ALA A 55 -8.10 12.33 -6.45
N SER A 56 -8.31 12.18 -5.14
CA SER A 56 -7.85 13.06 -4.07
C SER A 56 -6.70 12.52 -3.21
N MET A 57 -6.23 11.27 -3.38
CA MET A 57 -5.14 10.77 -2.53
C MET A 57 -3.78 11.29 -3.02
N THR A 58 -3.23 12.27 -2.31
CA THR A 58 -1.90 12.79 -2.61
C THR A 58 -0.81 11.75 -2.27
N PRO A 59 0.39 11.85 -2.85
CA PRO A 59 1.52 10.99 -2.47
C PRO A 59 1.81 11.02 -0.96
N GLU A 60 1.61 12.17 -0.31
CA GLU A 60 1.77 12.34 1.13
C GLU A 60 0.71 11.56 1.91
N ALA A 61 -0.57 11.70 1.54
CA ALA A 61 -1.66 10.94 2.15
C ALA A 61 -1.45 9.43 1.97
N TYR A 62 -0.92 9.01 0.81
CA TYR A 62 -0.56 7.63 0.58
C TYR A 62 0.54 7.13 1.53
N CYS A 63 1.62 7.89 1.69
CA CYS A 63 2.68 7.59 2.66
C CYS A 63 2.14 7.57 4.11
N GLU A 64 1.22 8.47 4.44
CA GLU A 64 0.65 8.60 5.77
C GLU A 64 -0.22 7.40 6.16
N SER A 65 -0.88 6.76 5.20
CA SER A 65 -1.62 5.51 5.43
C SER A 65 -0.77 4.37 6.02
N MET A 66 0.56 4.48 5.95
CA MET A 66 1.52 3.49 6.45
C MET A 66 2.35 4.01 7.64
N ALA A 67 2.05 5.20 8.16
CA ALA A 67 2.87 5.89 9.17
C ALA A 67 2.64 5.40 10.62
N HIS A 68 1.57 4.65 10.88
CA HIS A 68 1.25 4.04 12.19
C HIS A 68 2.35 3.12 12.75
N LYS A 69 3.26 2.65 11.88
CA LYS A 69 4.49 1.97 12.26
C LYS A 69 5.71 2.71 11.70
N PRO A 70 6.20 3.75 12.38
CA PRO A 70 7.28 4.59 11.85
C PRO A 70 8.59 3.83 11.63
N GLY A 71 8.87 2.81 12.44
CA GLY A 71 10.05 1.94 12.33
C GLY A 71 9.92 0.79 11.32
N ALA A 72 8.80 0.68 10.61
CA ALA A 72 8.61 -0.39 9.63
C ALA A 72 9.59 -0.24 8.45
N ARG A 73 10.29 -1.33 8.14
CA ARG A 73 11.17 -1.43 6.98
C ARG A 73 10.37 -1.65 5.71
N TYR A 74 9.25 -2.38 5.80
CA TYR A 74 8.37 -2.68 4.69
C TYR A 74 7.07 -1.91 4.83
N ARG A 75 6.75 -1.13 3.79
CA ARG A 75 5.53 -0.36 3.66
C ARG A 75 4.71 -1.00 2.55
N CYS A 76 3.61 -1.62 2.95
CA CYS A 76 2.87 -2.56 2.13
C CYS A 76 1.55 -1.93 1.67
N ASP A 77 1.38 -1.81 0.36
CA ASP A 77 0.06 -1.63 -0.23
C ASP A 77 -0.56 -3.00 -0.52
N ALA A 78 -1.83 -3.16 -0.20
CA ALA A 78 -2.55 -4.39 -0.47
C ALA A 78 -3.86 -4.10 -1.18
N THR A 79 -3.79 -3.80 -2.48
CA THR A 79 -4.94 -3.59 -3.36
C THR A 79 -5.05 -4.76 -4.36
N PRO A 80 -5.95 -5.74 -4.13
CA PRO A 80 -6.04 -6.95 -4.93
C PRO A 80 -6.48 -6.75 -6.38
N ASP A 81 -7.06 -5.59 -6.68
CA ASP A 81 -7.56 -5.25 -8.01
C ASP A 81 -6.41 -4.84 -8.95
N TYR A 82 -5.22 -4.51 -8.42
CA TYR A 82 -4.05 -4.13 -9.24
C TYR A 82 -3.60 -5.23 -10.22
N LEU A 83 -3.82 -6.50 -9.88
CA LEU A 83 -3.47 -7.63 -10.76
C LEU A 83 -4.54 -7.90 -11.83
N ALA A 84 -5.80 -7.55 -11.56
CA ALA A 84 -6.93 -7.91 -12.42
C ALA A 84 -7.16 -6.91 -13.57
N GLU A 85 -6.56 -5.73 -13.49
CA GLU A 85 -6.84 -4.61 -14.41
C GLU A 85 -5.65 -4.26 -15.32
N CYS A 86 -4.89 -5.28 -15.73
CA CYS A 86 -4.01 -5.23 -16.91
C CYS A 86 -4.77 -5.57 -18.20
#